data_AF-A0A2P8VSZ1-F1
#
_entry.id   AF-A0A2P8VSZ1-F1
#
_cell.length_a   1.000
_cell.length_b   1.000
_cell.length_c   1.000
_cell.angle_alpha   90.00
_cell.angle_beta   90.00
_cell.angle_gamma   90.00
#
_symmetry.space_group_name_H-M   'P 1'
#
loop_
_entity.id
_entity.type
_entity.pdbx_description
1 polymer ?
#
loop_
_entity_poly.entity_id
_entity_poly.type
_entity_poly.pdbx_seq_one_letter_code
_entity_poly.pdbx_strand_id
1 'polypeptide(L)'
;MTTIANTIAAELEIRPAQVEATLELFAEGATVPFVARYRKERTGDLDEVQLRQIAERHQYLTELEDRRQTVLSEIEAQGKLTEALKLAIATCQQKTELEDLYLPYRPKRRTRATMAKEKGLEPLAQRIEALNQTGRKAVLVQEAQPFVKPEQGVQTVEEALQG
;
A
#
# COMPACT_ATOMS: atom_id res chain seq x y z
N MET A 1 -5.75 16.33 -17.59
CA MET A 1 -5.04 15.09 -17.21
C MET A 1 -5.33 14.06 -18.30
N THR A 2 -4.29 13.48 -18.88
CA THR A 2 -4.43 12.43 -19.91
C THR A 2 -4.99 11.18 -19.24
N THR A 3 -6.06 10.60 -19.77
CA THR A 3 -6.64 9.35 -19.21
C THR A 3 -5.70 8.17 -19.44
N ILE A 4 -5.83 7.12 -18.62
CA ILE A 4 -5.06 5.87 -18.81
C ILE A 4 -5.22 5.35 -20.25
N ALA A 5 -6.43 5.39 -20.80
CA ALA A 5 -6.70 4.97 -22.18
C ALA A 5 -5.91 5.78 -23.21
N ASN A 6 -5.81 7.11 -23.03
CA ASN A 6 -5.03 7.97 -23.93
C ASN A 6 -3.52 7.71 -23.83
N THR A 7 -3.01 7.40 -22.63
CA THR A 7 -1.60 7.02 -22.44
C THR A 7 -1.28 5.72 -23.17
N ILE A 8 -2.11 4.68 -22.99
CA ILE A 8 -1.92 3.38 -23.66
C ILE A 8 -2.04 3.54 -25.18
N ALA A 9 -3.01 4.34 -25.64
CA ALA A 9 -3.20 4.61 -27.07
C ALA A 9 -1.96 5.26 -27.70
N ALA A 10 -1.34 6.21 -27.00
CA ALA A 10 -0.09 6.82 -27.44
C ALA A 10 1.09 5.84 -27.42
N GLU A 11 1.22 5.02 -26.37
CA GLU A 11 2.29 4.02 -26.24
C GLU A 11 2.23 2.93 -27.32
N LEU A 12 1.03 2.51 -27.72
CA LEU A 12 0.80 1.45 -28.69
C LEU A 12 0.51 1.95 -30.11
N GLU A 13 0.54 3.28 -30.32
CA GLU A 13 0.23 3.94 -31.60
C GLU A 13 -1.15 3.54 -32.19
N ILE A 14 -2.16 3.41 -31.32
CA ILE A 14 -3.55 3.08 -31.68
C ILE A 14 -4.51 4.17 -31.26
N ARG A 15 -5.79 4.06 -31.65
CA ARG A 15 -6.79 5.08 -31.28
C ARG A 15 -7.28 4.87 -29.84
N PRO A 16 -7.49 5.94 -29.05
CA PRO A 16 -8.07 5.84 -27.69
C PRO A 16 -9.37 5.04 -27.63
N ALA A 17 -10.26 5.20 -28.61
CA ALA A 17 -11.51 4.44 -28.69
C ALA A 17 -11.31 2.92 -28.80
N GLN A 18 -10.19 2.46 -29.40
CA GLN A 18 -9.87 1.03 -29.48
C GLN A 18 -9.45 0.48 -28.11
N VAL A 19 -8.70 1.28 -27.34
CA VAL A 19 -8.32 0.95 -25.96
C VAL A 19 -9.56 0.91 -25.08
N GLU A 20 -10.41 1.94 -25.13
CA GLU A 20 -11.65 2.01 -24.35
C GLU A 20 -12.56 0.81 -24.62
N ALA A 21 -12.86 0.51 -25.90
CA ALA A 21 -13.68 -0.64 -26.26
C ALA A 21 -13.08 -1.98 -25.80
N THR A 22 -11.74 -2.10 -25.83
CA THR A 22 -11.03 -3.29 -25.34
C THR A 22 -11.17 -3.43 -23.82
N LEU A 23 -10.99 -2.34 -23.08
CA LEU A 23 -11.09 -2.32 -21.62
C LEU A 23 -12.53 -2.58 -21.14
N GLU A 24 -13.54 -2.06 -21.83
CA GLU A 24 -14.95 -2.39 -21.58
C GLU A 24 -15.21 -3.90 -21.71
N LEU A 25 -14.74 -4.51 -22.80
CA LEU A 25 -14.86 -5.96 -23.01
C LEU A 25 -14.19 -6.76 -21.89
N PHE A 26 -13.00 -6.36 -21.44
CA PHE A 26 -12.33 -7.02 -20.32
C PHE A 26 -13.05 -6.82 -18.99
N ALA A 27 -13.65 -5.64 -18.75
CA ALA A 27 -14.48 -5.39 -17.59
C ALA A 27 -15.76 -6.25 -17.58
N GLU A 28 -16.31 -6.57 -18.76
CA GLU A 28 -17.40 -7.55 -18.95
C GLU A 28 -16.94 -9.01 -18.76
N GLY A 29 -15.65 -9.25 -18.51
CA GLY A 29 -15.07 -10.58 -18.30
C GLY A 29 -14.59 -11.30 -19.57
N ALA A 30 -14.52 -10.60 -20.71
CA ALA A 30 -13.98 -11.18 -21.93
C ALA A 30 -12.48 -11.47 -21.79
N THR A 31 -12.02 -12.58 -22.37
CA THR A 31 -10.59 -12.94 -22.41
C THR A 31 -9.94 -12.45 -23.70
N VAL A 32 -8.61 -12.28 -23.70
CA VAL A 32 -7.86 -11.89 -24.90
C VAL A 32 -8.18 -12.80 -26.11
N PRO A 33 -8.15 -14.15 -26.00
CA PRO A 33 -8.49 -15.02 -27.13
C PRO A 33 -9.95 -14.86 -27.60
N PHE A 34 -10.88 -14.56 -26.68
CA PHE A 34 -12.27 -14.32 -27.04
C PHE A 34 -12.43 -13.02 -27.83
N VAL A 35 -11.81 -11.93 -27.36
CA VAL A 35 -11.87 -10.64 -28.05
C VAL A 35 -11.21 -10.73 -29.42
N ALA A 36 -10.01 -11.32 -29.49
CA ALA A 36 -9.26 -11.52 -30.71
C ALA A 36 -9.99 -12.39 -31.74
N ARG A 37 -10.93 -13.27 -31.35
CA ARG A 37 -11.67 -14.12 -32.29
C ARG A 37 -13.06 -13.61 -32.62
N TYR A 38 -13.79 -13.08 -31.64
CA TYR A 38 -15.23 -12.84 -31.74
C TYR A 38 -15.64 -11.37 -31.59
N ARG A 39 -14.68 -10.47 -31.33
CA ARG A 39 -14.94 -9.03 -31.09
C ARG A 39 -13.96 -8.11 -31.82
N LYS A 40 -13.29 -8.60 -32.87
CA LYS A 40 -12.32 -7.82 -33.66
C LYS A 40 -12.88 -6.48 -34.16
N GLU A 41 -14.09 -6.48 -34.71
CA GLU A 41 -14.70 -5.24 -35.22
C GLU A 41 -14.95 -4.21 -34.11
N ARG A 42 -15.32 -4.64 -32.90
CA ARG A 42 -15.52 -3.74 -31.74
C ARG A 42 -14.22 -3.07 -31.29
N THR A 43 -13.08 -3.74 -31.44
CA THR A 43 -11.77 -3.19 -31.07
C THR A 43 -11.04 -2.54 -32.26
N GLY A 44 -11.62 -2.55 -33.46
CA GLY A 44 -10.97 -2.05 -34.67
C GLY A 44 -9.82 -2.94 -35.14
N ASP A 45 -10.06 -4.25 -35.13
CA ASP A 45 -9.17 -5.32 -35.62
C ASP A 45 -7.83 -5.45 -34.89
N LEU A 46 -7.79 -5.09 -33.60
CA LEU A 46 -6.61 -5.35 -32.76
C LEU A 46 -6.29 -6.84 -32.68
N ASP A 47 -4.99 -7.17 -32.77
CA ASP A 47 -4.51 -8.53 -32.63
C ASP A 47 -4.30 -8.95 -31.16
N GLU A 48 -4.00 -10.24 -30.95
CA GLU A 48 -3.81 -10.80 -29.61
C GLU A 48 -2.62 -10.17 -28.86
N VAL A 49 -1.58 -9.71 -29.57
CA VAL A 49 -0.41 -9.07 -28.96
C VAL A 49 -0.80 -7.69 -28.44
N GLN A 50 -1.48 -6.89 -29.26
CA GLN A 50 -1.97 -5.56 -28.89
C GLN A 50 -2.98 -5.64 -27.73
N LEU A 51 -3.93 -6.56 -27.79
CA LEU A 51 -4.92 -6.77 -26.72
C LEU A 51 -4.26 -7.13 -25.38
N ARG A 52 -3.22 -7.97 -25.40
CA ARG A 52 -2.44 -8.32 -24.21
C ARG A 52 -1.67 -7.12 -23.67
N GLN A 53 -1.01 -6.36 -24.55
CA GLN A 53 -0.30 -5.14 -24.17
C GLN A 53 -1.23 -4.10 -23.53
N ILE A 54 -2.45 -3.92 -24.06
CA ILE A 54 -3.47 -3.06 -23.46
C ILE A 54 -3.80 -3.53 -22.04
N ALA A 55 -4.06 -4.82 -21.84
CA ALA A 55 -4.40 -5.36 -20.52
C ALA A 55 -3.26 -5.15 -19.50
N GLU A 56 -2.03 -5.48 -19.88
CA GLU A 56 -0.84 -5.35 -19.02
C GLU A 56 -0.55 -3.88 -18.68
N ARG A 57 -0.63 -2.97 -19.67
CA ARG A 57 -0.40 -1.54 -19.44
C ARG A 57 -1.50 -0.90 -18.62
N HIS A 58 -2.75 -1.24 -18.88
CA HIS A 58 -3.87 -0.78 -18.06
C HIS A 58 -3.71 -1.21 -16.61
N GLN A 59 -3.40 -2.48 -16.35
CA GLN A 59 -3.14 -2.96 -15.00
C GLN A 59 -2.00 -2.16 -14.34
N TYR A 60 -0.87 -2.00 -15.02
CA TYR A 60 0.26 -1.26 -14.47
C TYR A 60 -0.10 0.20 -14.10
N LEU A 61 -0.79 0.89 -15.01
CA LEU A 61 -1.14 2.31 -14.84
C LEU A 61 -2.20 2.50 -13.76
N THR A 62 -3.18 1.60 -13.66
CA THR A 62 -4.17 1.61 -12.58
C THR A 62 -3.51 1.39 -11.23
N GLU A 63 -2.63 0.38 -11.11
CA GLU A 63 -1.87 0.15 -9.87
C GLU A 63 -0.97 1.34 -9.49
N LEU A 64 -0.40 2.04 -10.48
CA LEU A 64 0.37 3.25 -10.25
C LEU A 64 -0.51 4.40 -9.74
N GLU A 65 -1.70 4.60 -10.32
CA GLU A 65 -2.66 5.64 -9.90
C GLU A 65 -3.18 5.38 -8.48
N ASP A 66 -3.59 4.15 -8.18
CA ASP A 66 -4.05 3.76 -6.85
C ASP A 66 -2.96 3.97 -5.79
N ARG A 67 -1.72 3.59 -6.14
CA ARG A 67 -0.57 3.82 -5.26
C ARG A 67 -0.28 5.30 -5.09
N ARG A 68 -0.36 6.09 -6.16
CA ARG A 68 -0.16 7.54 -6.14
C ARG A 68 -1.15 8.22 -5.20
N GLN A 69 -2.43 7.86 -5.28
CA GLN A 69 -3.46 8.40 -4.41
C GLN A 69 -3.21 8.04 -2.93
N THR A 70 -2.78 6.81 -2.67
CA THR A 70 -2.40 6.36 -1.32
C THR A 70 -1.23 7.18 -0.78
N VAL A 71 -0.17 7.34 -1.57
CA VAL A 71 1.02 8.13 -1.19
C VAL A 71 0.66 9.59 -0.90
N LEU A 72 -0.14 10.22 -1.76
CA LEU A 72 -0.61 11.59 -1.54
C LEU A 72 -1.37 11.71 -0.21
N SER A 73 -2.31 10.81 0.03
CA SER A 73 -3.12 10.81 1.27
C SER A 73 -2.26 10.60 2.51
N GLU A 74 -1.29 9.68 2.48
CA GLU A 74 -0.41 9.42 3.62
C GLU A 74 0.54 10.59 3.93
N ILE A 75 1.03 11.30 2.91
CA ILE A 75 1.88 12.47 3.08
C ILE A 75 1.06 13.68 3.55
N GLU A 76 -0.15 13.85 3.02
CA GLU A 76 -1.10 14.87 3.43
C GLU A 76 -1.53 14.70 4.89
N ALA A 77 -1.81 13.45 5.32
CA ALA A 77 -2.13 13.13 6.71
C ALA A 77 -0.99 13.48 7.69
N GLN A 78 0.26 13.55 7.21
CA GLN A 78 1.40 14.01 8.01
C GLN A 78 1.59 15.53 7.99
N GLY A 79 0.78 16.27 7.22
CA GLY A 79 0.92 17.71 7.03
C GLY A 79 2.18 18.12 6.25
N LYS A 80 2.78 17.19 5.48
CA LYS A 80 4.06 17.37 4.79
C LYS A 80 3.92 17.52 3.26
N LEU A 81 2.69 17.50 2.74
CA LEU A 81 2.45 17.59 1.30
C LEU A 81 2.60 19.04 0.82
N THR A 82 3.76 19.34 0.23
CA THR A 82 3.99 20.64 -0.42
C THR A 82 3.45 20.62 -1.85
N GLU A 83 3.13 21.79 -2.41
CA GLU A 83 2.67 21.88 -3.81
C GLU A 83 3.70 21.35 -4.81
N ALA A 84 5.00 21.56 -4.56
CA ALA A 84 6.07 21.01 -5.39
C ALA A 84 6.11 19.47 -5.34
N LEU A 85 5.94 18.88 -4.15
CA LEU A 85 5.91 17.43 -3.97
C LEU A 85 4.65 16.81 -4.58
N LYS A 86 3.50 17.47 -4.38
CA LYS A 86 2.23 17.08 -4.99
C LYS A 86 2.34 17.04 -6.51
N LEU A 87 2.94 18.06 -7.11
CA LEU A 87 3.18 18.09 -8.55
C LEU A 87 4.12 16.95 -8.99
N ALA A 88 5.24 16.75 -8.29
CA ALA A 88 6.18 15.68 -8.61
C ALA A 88 5.52 14.28 -8.57
N ILE A 89 4.74 14.01 -7.53
CA ILE A 89 3.96 12.76 -7.39
C ILE A 89 2.90 12.64 -8.49
N ALA A 90 2.21 13.73 -8.83
CA ALA A 90 1.18 13.75 -9.88
C ALA A 90 1.73 13.49 -11.28
N THR A 91 2.97 13.94 -11.57
CA THR A 91 3.60 13.76 -12.89
C THR A 91 4.45 12.49 -13.00
N CYS A 92 4.70 11.80 -11.89
CA CYS A 92 5.50 10.58 -11.84
C CYS A 92 4.88 9.47 -12.70
N GLN A 93 5.69 8.90 -13.61
CA GLN A 93 5.26 7.88 -14.57
C GLN A 93 5.68 6.46 -14.19
N GLN A 94 6.60 6.32 -13.23
CA GLN A 94 7.18 5.03 -12.86
C GLN A 94 6.91 4.70 -11.39
N LYS A 95 6.58 3.45 -11.11
CA LYS A 95 6.37 2.97 -9.73
C LYS A 95 7.59 3.18 -8.84
N THR A 96 8.80 2.97 -9.35
CA THR A 96 10.04 3.15 -8.59
C THR A 96 10.24 4.59 -8.15
N GLU A 97 10.07 5.54 -9.08
CA GLU A 97 10.18 6.97 -8.79
C GLU A 97 9.14 7.42 -7.75
N LEU A 98 7.92 6.88 -7.82
CA LEU A 98 6.88 7.15 -6.83
C LEU A 98 7.29 6.67 -5.43
N GLU A 99 7.88 5.47 -5.32
CA GLU A 99 8.36 4.94 -4.05
C GLU A 99 9.55 5.73 -3.51
N ASP A 100 10.46 6.19 -4.38
CA ASP A 100 11.59 7.03 -3.98
C ASP A 100 11.12 8.38 -3.41
N LEU A 101 10.11 9.00 -4.02
CA LEU A 101 9.49 10.23 -3.51
C LEU A 101 8.78 9.99 -2.17
N TYR A 102 8.18 8.82 -1.99
CA TYR A 102 7.46 8.45 -0.77
C TYR A 102 8.38 8.03 0.38
N LEU A 103 9.57 7.50 0.09
CA LEU A 103 10.50 6.91 1.05
C LEU A 103 10.75 7.76 2.32
N PRO A 104 10.95 9.10 2.24
CA PRO A 104 11.17 9.93 3.42
C PRO A 104 9.95 10.07 4.35
N TYR A 105 8.75 9.81 3.81
CA TYR A 105 7.47 9.97 4.50
C TYR A 105 6.89 8.63 4.95
N ARG A 106 7.46 7.52 4.50
CA ARG A 106 7.01 6.19 4.88
C ARG A 106 7.03 6.05 6.40
N PRO A 107 5.89 5.75 7.05
CA PRO A 107 5.85 5.60 8.49
C PRO A 107 6.78 4.47 8.90
N LYS A 108 7.62 4.73 9.90
CA LYS A 108 8.45 3.67 10.48
C LYS A 108 7.53 2.59 11.03
N ARG A 109 7.83 1.33 10.71
CA ARG A 109 7.08 0.19 11.28
C ARG A 109 7.02 0.34 12.79
N ARG A 110 5.81 0.48 13.33
CA ARG A 110 5.56 0.28 14.75
C ARG A 110 5.80 -1.19 15.06
N THR A 111 6.91 -1.48 15.72
CA THR A 111 7.24 -2.81 16.21
C THR A 111 6.39 -3.12 17.44
N ARG A 112 6.24 -4.40 17.79
CA ARG A 112 5.58 -4.80 19.04
C ARG A 112 6.19 -4.07 20.24
N ALA A 113 7.52 -3.96 20.27
CA ALA A 113 8.24 -3.22 21.29
C ALA A 113 7.89 -1.71 21.33
N THR A 114 7.75 -1.03 20.19
CA THR A 114 7.37 0.40 20.21
C THR A 114 5.94 0.58 20.70
N MET A 115 5.03 -0.30 20.29
CA MET A 115 3.66 -0.30 20.81
C MET A 115 3.63 -0.58 22.32
N ALA A 116 4.40 -1.56 22.81
CA ALA A 116 4.46 -1.89 24.23
C ALA A 116 5.00 -0.71 25.08
N LYS A 117 6.02 0.00 24.59
CA LYS A 117 6.53 1.22 25.22
C LYS A 117 5.46 2.33 25.30
N GLU A 118 4.72 2.56 24.23
CA GLU A 118 3.61 3.53 24.19
C GLU A 118 2.48 3.14 25.16
N LYS A 119 2.25 1.84 25.36
CA LYS A 119 1.33 1.32 26.38
C LYS A 119 1.90 1.36 27.81
N GLY A 120 3.09 1.92 28.01
CA GLY A 120 3.71 2.07 29.33
C GLY A 120 4.30 0.78 29.91
N LEU A 121 4.61 -0.23 29.09
CA LEU A 121 5.16 -1.52 29.53
C LEU A 121 6.69 -1.52 29.69
N GLU A 122 7.38 -0.44 29.35
CA GLU A 122 8.84 -0.34 29.49
C GLU A 122 9.34 -0.57 30.93
N PRO A 123 8.68 -0.04 31.99
CA PRO A 123 9.10 -0.32 33.37
C PRO A 123 8.89 -1.78 33.78
N LEU A 124 7.93 -2.51 33.17
CA LEU A 124 7.74 -3.95 33.41
C LEU A 124 8.93 -4.74 32.87
N ALA A 125 9.37 -4.44 31.65
CA ALA A 125 10.54 -5.08 31.04
C ALA A 125 11.81 -4.85 31.89
N GLN A 126 12.06 -3.62 32.32
CA GLN A 126 13.20 -3.28 33.19
C GLN A 126 13.14 -4.00 34.54
N ARG A 127 11.94 -4.14 35.10
CA ARG A 127 11.72 -4.85 36.37
C ARG A 127 12.01 -6.35 36.24
N ILE A 128 11.52 -6.98 35.17
CA ILE A 128 11.81 -8.40 34.87
C ILE A 128 13.31 -8.61 34.65
N GLU A 129 13.97 -7.71 33.91
CA GLU A 129 15.42 -7.76 33.69
C GLU A 129 16.21 -7.69 35.01
N ALA A 130 15.89 -6.75 35.89
CA ALA A 130 16.54 -6.61 37.20
C ALA A 130 16.34 -7.85 38.10
N LEU A 131 15.16 -8.47 38.05
CA LEU A 131 14.88 -9.71 38.80
C LEU A 131 15.70 -10.90 38.27
N ASN A 132 15.86 -11.00 36.94
CA ASN A 132 16.69 -12.02 36.32
C ASN A 132 18.17 -11.87 36.70
N GLN A 133 18.68 -10.63 36.74
CA GLN A 133 20.07 -10.34 37.12
C GLN A 133 20.36 -10.67 38.59
N THR A 134 19.38 -10.49 39.48
CA THR A 134 19.52 -10.77 40.92
C THR A 134 19.25 -12.23 41.30
N GLY A 135 18.85 -13.07 40.33
CA GLY A 135 18.53 -14.50 40.57
C GLY A 135 17.28 -14.73 41.42
N ARG A 136 16.46 -13.69 41.65
CA ARG A 136 15.24 -13.79 42.44
C ARG A 136 14.14 -14.46 41.61
N LYS A 137 13.56 -15.55 42.14
CA LYS A 137 12.35 -16.15 41.56
C LYS A 137 11.15 -15.26 41.87
N ALA A 138 10.79 -14.40 40.94
CA ALA A 138 9.53 -13.65 40.98
C ALA A 138 8.47 -14.33 40.13
N VAL A 139 7.22 -14.25 40.56
CA VAL A 139 6.07 -14.72 39.77
C VAL A 139 5.76 -13.63 38.73
N LEU A 140 6.11 -13.85 37.46
CA LEU A 140 5.95 -12.87 36.38
C LEU A 140 4.53 -12.27 36.30
N VAL A 141 3.52 -13.09 36.59
CA VAL A 141 2.12 -12.66 36.64
C VAL A 141 1.88 -11.56 37.69
N GLN A 142 2.49 -11.66 38.87
CA GLN A 142 2.35 -10.66 39.94
C GLN A 142 3.07 -9.35 39.58
N GLU A 143 4.21 -9.44 38.90
CA GLU A 143 4.99 -8.29 38.47
C GLU A 143 4.31 -7.52 37.33
N ALA A 144 3.56 -8.22 36.47
CA ALA A 144 2.82 -7.65 35.35
C ALA A 144 1.41 -7.14 35.72
N GLN A 145 0.82 -7.58 36.83
CA GLN A 145 -0.50 -7.12 37.30
C GLN A 145 -0.66 -5.58 37.36
N PRO A 146 0.33 -4.79 37.84
CA PRO A 146 0.22 -3.33 37.90
C PRO A 146 0.23 -2.65 36.51
N PHE A 147 0.56 -3.39 35.46
CA PHE A 147 0.68 -2.90 34.09
C PHE A 147 -0.55 -3.24 33.23
N VAL A 148 -1.54 -3.94 33.80
CA VAL A 148 -2.85 -4.13 33.15
C VAL A 148 -3.63 -2.82 33.23
N LYS A 149 -3.55 -2.04 32.16
CA LYS A 149 -4.21 -0.74 32.01
C LYS A 149 -5.09 -0.77 30.77
N PRO A 150 -6.40 -1.07 30.93
CA PRO A 150 -7.34 -1.11 29.79
C PRO A 150 -7.37 0.21 29.03
N GLU A 151 -7.22 1.33 29.74
CA GLU A 151 -7.15 2.70 29.18
C GLU A 151 -5.95 2.91 28.24
N GLN A 152 -4.88 2.14 28.43
CA GLN A 152 -3.68 2.14 27.59
C GLN A 152 -3.67 0.94 26.61
N GLY A 153 -4.79 0.24 26.48
CA GLY A 153 -4.93 -0.90 25.56
C GLY A 153 -4.23 -2.17 26.01
N VAL A 154 -4.02 -2.36 27.32
CA VAL A 154 -3.54 -3.62 27.92
C VAL A 154 -4.65 -4.18 28.81
N GLN A 155 -5.35 -5.20 28.35
CA GLN A 155 -6.54 -5.74 29.01
C GLN A 155 -6.23 -6.89 29.96
N THR A 156 -5.15 -7.63 29.70
CA THR A 156 -4.78 -8.81 30.48
C THR A 156 -3.30 -8.80 30.85
N VAL A 157 -2.96 -9.61 31.85
CA VAL A 157 -1.57 -9.84 32.26
C VAL A 157 -0.76 -10.50 31.13
N GLU A 158 -1.40 -11.37 30.36
CA GLU A 158 -0.78 -12.01 29.20
C GLU A 158 -0.43 -11.00 28.11
N GLU A 159 -1.32 -10.04 27.83
CA GLU A 159 -1.04 -8.95 26.90
C GLU A 159 0.11 -8.05 27.40
N ALA A 160 0.21 -7.82 28.71
CA ALA A 160 1.31 -7.07 29.31
C ALA A 160 2.66 -7.81 29.18
N LEU A 161 2.66 -9.14 29.28
CA LEU A 161 3.86 -9.96 29.15
C LEU A 161 4.26 -10.24 27.69
N GLN A 162 3.31 -10.19 26.76
CA GLN A 162 3.55 -10.36 25.32
C GLN A 162 4.06 -9.08 24.63
N GLY A 163 3.77 -7.91 25.22
CA GLY A 163 4.22 -6.61 24.73
C GLY A 163 5.69 -6.35 25.01
#